data_AF-A0AAW0LZ65-F1
#
_entry.id   AF-A0AAW0LZ65-F1
#
_cell.length_a   1.000
_cell.length_b   1.000
_cell.length_c   1.000
_cell.angle_alpha   90.00
_cell.angle_beta   90.00
_cell.angle_gamma   90.00
#
_symmetry.space_group_name_H-M   'P 1'
#
loop_
_entity.id
_entity.type
_entity.pdbx_description
1 polymer ?
#
loop_
_entity_poly.entity_id
_entity_poly.type
_entity_poly.pdbx_seq_one_letter_code
_entity_poly.pdbx_strand_id
1 'polypeptide(L)'
;MVSRSEFYEGFLAYLPVTVHPKVFEISKHMPGVLLCTFLPCCNIWVDVFQNVCPTVNDIALYFFPGKFERSKEQYFNLLELVEMQDLVLRSSVNDVELLIFSSKRLYLDSCGESCVNSDINCYYILVELHCSKY
;
A
#
# COMPACT_ATOMS: atom_id res chain seq x y z
N MET A 1 12.35 12.59 18.75
CA MET A 1 11.95 12.95 17.38
C MET A 1 10.46 13.18 17.38
N VAL A 2 10.01 14.40 17.06
CA VAL A 2 8.58 14.70 16.93
C VAL A 2 8.13 14.10 15.60
N SER A 3 7.35 13.04 15.64
CA SER A 3 6.67 12.53 14.44
C SER A 3 5.69 13.60 13.98
N ARG A 4 5.98 14.27 12.86
CA ARG A 4 5.05 15.21 12.24
C ARG A 4 3.90 14.37 11.67
N SER A 5 2.74 14.42 12.32
CA SER A 5 1.53 13.77 11.82
C SER A 5 0.95 14.66 10.71
N GLU A 6 1.15 14.25 9.47
CA GLU A 6 0.51 14.87 8.32
C GLU A 6 -0.75 14.08 7.95
N PHE A 7 -1.86 14.79 7.75
CA PHE A 7 -3.13 14.19 7.34
C PHE A 7 -3.18 14.13 5.82
N TYR A 8 -3.35 12.92 5.30
CA TYR A 8 -3.53 12.67 3.88
C TYR A 8 -4.97 12.20 3.67
N GLU A 9 -5.79 13.00 2.98
CA GLU A 9 -7.21 12.75 2.77
C GLU A 9 -7.56 12.68 1.28
N GLY A 10 -8.77 12.17 0.99
CA GLY A 10 -9.30 12.19 -0.37
C GLY A 10 -8.65 11.16 -1.30
N PHE A 11 -8.22 10.01 -0.80
CA PHE A 11 -7.83 8.88 -1.65
C PHE A 11 -8.99 7.90 -1.85
N LEU A 12 -8.92 7.14 -2.94
CA LEU A 12 -9.90 6.13 -3.29
C LEU A 12 -9.25 4.75 -3.23
N ALA A 13 -9.83 3.85 -2.44
CA ALA A 13 -9.40 2.46 -2.35
C ALA A 13 -10.24 1.57 -3.26
N TYR A 14 -9.59 0.70 -4.03
CA TYR A 14 -10.24 -0.24 -4.96
C TYR A 14 -9.77 -1.65 -4.72
N LEU A 15 -10.69 -2.61 -4.78
CA LEU A 15 -10.35 -4.03 -4.77
C LEU A 15 -9.84 -4.47 -6.15
N PRO A 16 -8.87 -5.39 -6.22
CA PRO A 16 -8.54 -6.10 -7.45
C PRO A 16 -9.73 -6.92 -7.97
N VAL A 17 -9.67 -7.30 -9.26
CA VAL A 17 -10.68 -8.16 -9.91
C VAL A 17 -10.81 -9.51 -9.20
N THR A 18 -9.70 -10.05 -8.71
CA THR A 18 -9.66 -11.27 -7.93
C THR A 18 -9.04 -10.94 -6.58
N VAL A 19 -9.79 -11.13 -5.51
CA VAL A 19 -9.37 -10.76 -4.16
C VAL A 19 -9.69 -11.89 -3.19
N HIS A 20 -8.81 -12.10 -2.23
CA HIS A 20 -9.00 -13.13 -1.21
C HIS A 20 -10.25 -12.83 -0.35
N PRO A 21 -11.11 -13.82 -0.03
CA PRO A 21 -12.35 -13.59 0.73
C PRO A 21 -12.15 -12.82 2.04
N LYS A 22 -11.06 -13.09 2.77
CA LYS A 22 -10.73 -12.34 4.00
C LYS A 22 -10.47 -10.85 3.73
N VAL A 23 -9.73 -10.52 2.68
CA VAL A 23 -9.47 -9.12 2.28
C VAL A 23 -10.79 -8.45 1.90
N PHE A 24 -11.66 -9.15 1.17
CA PHE A 24 -12.98 -8.62 0.83
C PHE A 24 -13.80 -8.29 2.08
N GLU A 25 -13.84 -9.16 3.09
CA GLU A 25 -14.55 -8.87 4.35
C GLU A 25 -13.96 -7.67 5.10
N ILE A 26 -12.62 -7.57 5.18
CA ILE A 26 -11.95 -6.44 5.84
C ILE A 26 -12.23 -5.12 5.11
N SER A 27 -12.27 -5.15 3.77
CA SER A 27 -12.54 -3.95 2.96
C SER A 27 -13.91 -3.33 3.25
N LYS A 28 -14.90 -4.11 3.69
CA LYS A 28 -16.23 -3.60 4.09
C LYS A 28 -16.17 -2.75 5.36
N HIS A 29 -15.12 -2.92 6.16
CA HIS A 29 -14.89 -2.18 7.40
C HIS A 29 -13.87 -1.05 7.23
N MET A 30 -13.46 -0.76 6.00
CA MET A 30 -12.48 0.28 5.73
C MET A 30 -13.01 1.65 6.15
N PRO A 31 -12.31 2.38 7.04
CA PRO A 31 -12.77 3.70 7.46
C PRO A 31 -12.59 4.71 6.33
N GLY A 32 -13.38 5.79 6.35
CA GLY A 32 -13.22 6.91 5.42
C GLY A 32 -11.92 7.70 5.61
N VAL A 33 -11.27 7.53 6.76
CA VAL A 33 -9.97 8.13 7.08
C VAL A 33 -9.09 7.04 7.71
N LEU A 34 -7.93 6.79 7.10
CA LEU A 34 -6.93 5.88 7.64
C LEU A 34 -5.86 6.67 8.39
N LEU A 35 -5.62 6.31 9.64
CA LEU A 35 -4.47 6.82 10.37
C LEU A 35 -3.25 5.99 9.97
N CYS A 36 -2.25 6.63 9.39
CA CYS A 36 -1.03 5.97 8.93
C CYS A 36 0.19 6.44 9.72
N THR A 37 1.12 5.52 9.96
CA THR A 37 2.47 5.81 10.43
C THR A 37 3.49 5.45 9.35
N PHE A 38 4.56 6.22 9.22
CA PHE A 38 5.66 5.92 8.32
C PHE A 38 6.66 4.98 8.99
N LEU A 39 7.09 3.94 8.28
CA LEU A 39 8.13 3.02 8.72
C LEU A 39 9.20 2.84 7.64
N PRO A 40 10.48 2.65 8.02
CA PRO A 40 11.53 2.28 7.07
C PRO A 40 11.21 0.94 6.38
N CYS A 41 11.27 0.90 5.04
CA CYS A 41 10.89 -0.28 4.28
C CYS A 41 11.84 -1.47 4.46
N CYS A 42 13.14 -1.20 4.66
CA CYS A 42 14.19 -2.23 4.71
C CYS A 42 13.94 -3.33 5.76
N ASN A 43 13.37 -2.98 6.91
CA ASN A 43 13.10 -3.95 7.98
C ASN A 43 11.84 -4.76 7.68
N ILE A 44 10.79 -4.09 7.17
CA ILE A 44 9.48 -4.70 6.94
C ILE A 44 9.53 -5.74 5.83
N TRP A 45 10.28 -5.50 4.77
CA TRP A 45 10.27 -6.41 3.62
C TRP A 45 10.75 -7.82 3.97
N VAL A 46 11.81 -7.92 4.78
CA VAL A 46 12.36 -9.20 5.21
C VAL A 46 11.40 -9.90 6.18
N ASP A 47 10.85 -9.14 7.13
CA ASP A 47 9.97 -9.67 8.17
C ASP A 47 8.66 -10.22 7.59
N VAL A 48 8.07 -9.48 6.65
CA VAL A 48 6.74 -9.75 6.07
C VAL A 48 6.82 -10.73 4.91
N PHE A 49 7.76 -10.51 3.99
CA PHE A 49 7.80 -11.28 2.75
C PHE A 49 8.80 -12.42 2.79
N GLN A 50 9.66 -12.52 3.82
CA GLN A 50 10.68 -13.58 3.94
C GLN A 50 11.56 -13.70 2.68
N ASN A 51 11.86 -12.56 2.04
CA ASN A 51 12.55 -12.48 0.74
C ASN A 51 11.80 -13.11 -0.45
N VAL A 52 10.51 -13.41 -0.32
CA VAL A 52 9.64 -13.85 -1.43
C VAL A 52 8.95 -12.64 -2.04
N CYS A 53 9.18 -12.40 -3.32
CA CYS A 53 8.63 -11.22 -3.98
C CYS A 53 7.10 -11.34 -4.09
N PRO A 54 6.34 -10.31 -3.68
CA PRO A 54 4.89 -10.33 -3.79
C PRO A 54 4.49 -10.23 -5.26
N THR A 55 3.40 -10.91 -5.62
CA THR A 55 2.82 -10.90 -6.95
C THR A 55 1.57 -10.03 -6.98
N VAL A 56 1.03 -9.79 -8.18
CA VAL A 56 -0.26 -9.09 -8.33
C VAL A 56 -1.42 -9.76 -7.57
N ASN A 57 -1.32 -11.06 -7.31
CA ASN A 57 -2.32 -11.82 -6.56
C ASN A 57 -2.23 -11.60 -5.05
N ASP A 58 -1.08 -11.09 -4.57
CA ASP A 58 -0.87 -10.73 -3.16
C ASP A 58 -1.37 -9.30 -2.85
N ILE A 59 -1.76 -8.54 -3.88
CA ILE A 59 -2.32 -7.20 -3.73
C ILE A 59 -3.75 -7.31 -3.19
N ALA A 60 -4.03 -6.56 -2.14
CA ALA A 60 -5.32 -6.56 -1.46
C ALA A 60 -6.18 -5.36 -1.87
N LEU A 61 -5.58 -4.17 -2.00
CA LEU A 61 -6.25 -2.93 -2.39
C LEU A 61 -5.33 -2.06 -3.23
N TYR A 62 -5.90 -1.24 -4.11
CA TYR A 62 -5.22 -0.16 -4.82
C TYR A 62 -5.69 1.19 -4.29
N PHE A 63 -4.77 2.13 -4.15
CA PHE A 63 -5.03 3.50 -3.69
C PHE A 63 -4.76 4.47 -4.83
N PHE A 64 -5.76 5.28 -5.12
CA PHE A 64 -5.70 6.29 -6.17
C PHE A 64 -5.99 7.67 -5.60
N PRO A 65 -5.50 8.73 -6.25
CA PRO A 65 -5.90 10.08 -5.88
C PRO A 65 -7.41 10.27 -6.03
N GLY A 66 -7.95 11.13 -5.19
CA GLY A 66 -9.33 11.60 -5.32
C GLY A 66 -9.55 12.45 -6.55
N LYS A 67 -10.81 12.81 -6.77
CA LYS A 67 -11.25 13.55 -7.97
C LYS A 67 -10.78 15.01 -7.98
N PHE A 68 -10.54 15.59 -6.82
CA PHE A 68 -10.19 17.01 -6.70
C PHE A 68 -8.69 17.23 -6.88
N GLU A 69 -8.31 18.36 -7.48
CA GLU A 69 -6.89 18.70 -7.72
C GLU A 69 -6.05 18.70 -6.44
N ARG A 70 -6.61 19.20 -5.32
CA ARG A 70 -5.91 19.15 -4.01
C ARG A 70 -5.62 17.71 -3.57
N SER A 71 -6.55 16.80 -3.80
CA SER A 71 -6.38 15.38 -3.46
C SER A 71 -5.30 14.72 -4.31
N LYS A 72 -5.20 15.10 -5.60
CA LYS A 72 -4.12 14.65 -6.49
C LYS A 72 -2.77 15.17 -6.03
N GLU A 73 -2.68 16.45 -5.69
CA GLU A 73 -1.44 17.07 -5.19
C GLU A 73 -0.98 16.39 -3.89
N GLN A 74 -1.88 16.21 -2.92
CA GLN A 74 -1.58 15.48 -1.68
C GLN A 74 -1.11 14.04 -1.95
N TYR A 75 -1.75 13.37 -2.89
CA TYR A 75 -1.39 12.00 -3.29
C TYR A 75 0.03 11.94 -3.88
N PHE A 76 0.37 12.83 -4.80
CA PHE A 76 1.70 12.86 -5.43
C PHE A 76 2.80 13.27 -4.45
N ASN A 77 2.52 14.22 -3.55
CA ASN A 77 3.46 14.60 -2.50
C ASN A 77 3.73 13.45 -1.53
N LEU A 78 2.69 12.69 -1.16
CA LEU A 78 2.85 11.46 -0.38
C LEU A 78 3.71 10.46 -1.14
N LEU A 79 3.43 10.25 -2.44
CA LEU A 79 4.16 9.34 -3.33
C LEU A 79 5.64 9.65 -3.38
N GLU A 80 5.97 10.91 -3.65
CA GLU A 80 7.35 11.39 -3.65
C GLU A 80 8.01 11.19 -2.29
N LEU A 81 7.33 11.51 -1.18
CA LEU A 81 7.89 11.36 0.15
C LEU A 81 8.19 9.89 0.51
N VAL A 82 7.25 8.98 0.24
CA VAL A 82 7.40 7.55 0.52
C VAL A 82 8.51 6.94 -0.33
N GLU A 83 8.62 7.34 -1.59
CA GLU A 83 9.65 6.85 -2.51
C GLU A 83 11.04 7.40 -2.18
N MET A 84 11.17 8.72 -1.97
CA MET A 84 12.46 9.35 -1.71
C MET A 84 13.09 8.89 -0.38
N GLN A 85 12.26 8.54 0.60
CA GLN A 85 12.73 8.15 1.94
C GLN A 85 12.70 6.63 2.17
N ASP A 86 12.38 5.83 1.15
CA ASP A 86 12.23 4.38 1.26
C ASP A 86 11.31 3.94 2.41
N LEU A 87 10.10 4.50 2.44
CA LEU A 87 9.13 4.29 3.52
C LEU A 87 8.02 3.31 3.13
N VAL A 88 7.32 2.82 4.13
CA VAL A 88 6.05 2.08 4.04
C VAL A 88 5.05 2.79 4.93
N LEU A 89 3.81 2.92 4.48
CA LEU A 89 2.74 3.37 5.36
C LEU A 89 2.14 2.16 6.06
N ARG A 90 2.02 2.27 7.38
CA ARG A 90 1.37 1.26 8.21
C ARG A 90 0.09 1.84 8.79
N SER A 91 -0.99 1.06 8.72
CA SER A 91 -2.27 1.36 9.35
C SER A 91 -2.90 0.08 9.90
N SER A 92 -4.08 0.18 10.49
CA SER A 92 -4.82 -0.99 10.99
C SER A 92 -6.33 -0.81 10.84
N VAL A 93 -7.03 -1.87 10.46
CA VAL A 93 -8.50 -1.91 10.38
C VAL A 93 -8.99 -3.18 11.07
N ASN A 94 -9.80 -3.03 12.11
CA ASN A 94 -10.28 -4.15 12.95
C ASN A 94 -9.15 -5.10 13.37
N ASP A 95 -8.06 -4.53 13.93
CA ASP A 95 -6.86 -5.26 14.37
C ASP A 95 -6.09 -6.00 13.26
N VAL A 96 -6.46 -5.81 11.99
CA VAL A 96 -5.69 -6.26 10.84
C VAL A 96 -4.74 -5.16 10.41
N GLU A 97 -3.46 -5.49 10.33
CA GLU A 97 -2.44 -4.57 9.86
C GLU A 97 -2.51 -4.37 8.33
N LEU A 98 -2.34 -3.12 7.92
CA LEU A 98 -2.28 -2.70 6.53
C LEU A 98 -0.90 -2.11 6.25
N LEU A 99 -0.19 -2.69 5.28
CA LEU A 99 1.09 -2.17 4.80
C LEU A 99 0.91 -1.66 3.37
N ILE A 100 1.15 -0.37 3.16
CA ILE A 100 0.93 0.34 1.91
C ILE A 100 2.28 0.67 1.29
N PHE A 101 2.50 0.16 0.09
CA PHE A 101 3.75 0.26 -0.65
C PHE A 101 3.54 1.05 -1.95
N SER A 102 4.57 1.79 -2.38
CA SER A 102 4.59 2.43 -3.72
C SER A 102 4.64 1.37 -4.81
N SER A 103 3.97 1.64 -5.96
CA SER A 103 3.94 0.71 -7.08
C SER A 103 5.29 0.32 -7.64
N LYS A 104 6.25 1.23 -7.55
CA LYS A 104 7.60 1.04 -8.09
C LYS A 104 8.38 -0.04 -7.35
N ARG A 105 8.02 -0.40 -6.12
CA ARG A 105 8.78 -1.36 -5.32
C ARG A 105 8.50 -2.81 -5.69
N LEU A 106 7.24 -3.20 -5.93
CA LEU A 106 6.95 -4.54 -6.48
C LEU A 106 7.63 -4.75 -7.84
N TYR A 107 7.84 -3.68 -8.62
CA TYR A 107 8.55 -3.79 -9.89
C TYR A 107 10.04 -4.08 -9.71
N LEU A 108 10.69 -3.43 -8.74
CA LEU A 108 12.12 -3.57 -8.50
C LEU A 108 12.50 -4.96 -7.96
N ASP A 109 11.60 -5.58 -7.18
CA ASP A 109 11.82 -6.90 -6.59
C ASP A 109 11.16 -8.03 -7.38
N SER A 110 10.29 -7.76 -8.36
CA SER A 110 9.79 -8.81 -9.25
C SER A 110 10.96 -9.41 -10.04
N CYS A 111 11.20 -10.70 -9.83
CA CYS A 111 12.28 -11.43 -10.48
C CYS A 111 12.01 -11.50 -11.99
N GLY A 112 12.47 -10.48 -12.71
CA GLY A 112 12.85 -10.53 -14.12
C GLY A 112 11.79 -10.92 -15.14
N GLU A 113 10.53 -10.50 -15.04
CA GLU A 113 9.66 -10.41 -16.24
C GLU A 113 8.77 -9.16 -16.20
N SER A 114 9.03 -8.28 -17.17
CA SER A 114 8.33 -7.04 -17.43
C SER A 114 6.91 -7.29 -17.94
N CYS A 115 5.91 -6.98 -17.12
CA CYS A 115 4.52 -6.86 -17.56
C CYS A 115 4.00 -5.43 -17.34
N VAL A 116 4.14 -4.62 -18.41
CA VAL A 116 3.27 -3.53 -18.90
C VAL A 116 2.58 -2.62 -17.86
N ASN A 117 3.15 -1.45 -17.56
CA ASN A 117 2.78 -0.12 -18.08
C ASN A 117 3.46 0.96 -17.20
N SER A 118 4.40 1.71 -17.78
CA SER A 118 5.27 2.68 -17.09
C SER A 118 4.57 3.95 -16.58
N ASP A 119 3.24 4.05 -16.72
CA ASP A 119 2.48 5.27 -16.48
C ASP A 119 1.62 5.24 -15.19
N ILE A 120 1.66 4.15 -14.42
CA ILE A 120 0.77 3.97 -13.26
C ILE A 120 1.56 4.18 -11.95
N ASN A 121 1.69 5.47 -11.57
CA ASN A 121 2.14 5.92 -10.25
C ASN A 121 1.04 5.66 -9.19
N CYS A 122 0.81 4.38 -8.87
CA CYS A 122 -0.21 3.97 -7.89
C CYS A 122 0.41 3.52 -6.57
N TYR A 123 -0.30 3.71 -5.47
CA TYR A 123 -0.05 2.98 -4.24
C TYR A 123 -0.89 1.72 -4.25
N TYR A 124 -0.34 0.61 -3.76
CA TYR A 124 -1.14 -0.57 -3.44
C TYR A 124 -0.89 -1.00 -2.00
N ILE A 125 -1.90 -1.62 -1.41
CA ILE A 125 -1.80 -2.27 -0.11
C ILE A 125 -1.49 -3.74 -0.37
N LEU A 126 -0.39 -4.18 0.22
CA LEU A 126 -0.17 -5.57 0.54
C LEU A 126 -0.72 -5.73 1.96
N VAL A 127 -1.92 -6.30 2.08
CA VAL A 127 -2.41 -6.64 3.41
C VAL A 127 -1.66 -7.88 3.79
N GLU A 128 -0.70 -7.74 4.70
CA GLU A 128 -0.24 -8.88 5.47
C GLU A 128 -1.39 -9.27 6.39
N LEU A 129 -2.34 -10.00 5.80
CA LEU A 129 -3.12 -10.89 6.62
C LEU A 129 -2.06 -11.83 7.19
N HIS A 130 -2.04 -12.02 8.50
CA HIS A 130 -1.70 -13.33 9.09
C HIS A 130 -2.69 -14.41 8.57
N CYS A 131 -2.94 -14.46 7.27
CA CYS A 131 -3.31 -15.65 6.58
C CYS A 131 -1.99 -16.38 6.48
N SER A 132 -1.78 -17.33 7.39
CA SER A 132 -0.87 -18.43 7.13
C SER A 132 -0.93 -18.73 5.64
N LYS A 133 0.22 -18.75 5.00
CA LYS A 133 0.40 -19.21 3.62
C LYS A 133 0.12 -20.72 3.52
N TYR A 134 -0.91 -21.23 4.22
CA TYR A 134 -1.37 -22.62 4.29
C TYR A 134 -2.82 -22.65 4.77
#